data_AF-A0A376C1J6-F1
#
_entry.id   AF-A0A376C1J6-F1
#
_cell.length_a   1.000
_cell.length_b   1.000
_cell.length_c   1.000
_cell.angle_alpha   90.00
_cell.angle_beta   90.00
_cell.angle_gamma   90.00
#
_symmetry.space_group_name_H-M   'P 1'
#
loop_
_entity.id
_entity.type
_entity.pdbx_description
1 polymer ?
#
loop_
_entity_poly.entity_id
_entity_poly.type
_entity_poly.pdbx_seq_one_letter_code
_entity_poly.pdbx_strand_id
1 'polypeptide(L)'
;MNDDEKSITIEDPSGNNWYMDGQGNIEVTAPKNITLNAGENITMSAAMNIISTAGENVSTSAGMNISESAGGMMMQNAVLDYSLVAANIMEIAQGERKSKAKEIIIRKIGTSS
;
A
#
# COMPACT_ATOMS: atom_id res chain seq x y z
N MET A 1 21.45 -23.14 -12.66
CA MET A 1 20.26 -24.01 -12.73
C MET A 1 20.64 -25.28 -12.00
N ASN A 2 19.88 -25.64 -10.97
CA ASN A 2 20.05 -26.92 -10.29
C ASN A 2 19.01 -27.88 -10.88
N ASP A 3 19.45 -28.82 -11.72
CA ASP A 3 18.55 -29.70 -12.47
C ASP A 3 17.83 -30.71 -11.57
N ASP A 4 18.43 -31.07 -10.43
CA ASP A 4 17.84 -32.02 -9.46
C ASP A 4 16.72 -31.36 -8.65
N GLU A 5 16.91 -30.10 -8.25
CA GLU A 5 15.91 -29.29 -7.52
C GLU A 5 14.94 -28.55 -8.46
N LYS A 6 15.26 -28.47 -9.75
CA LYS A 6 14.57 -27.66 -10.75
C LYS A 6 14.45 -26.19 -10.35
N SER A 7 15.47 -25.67 -9.66
CA SER A 7 15.52 -24.32 -9.11
C SER A 7 16.49 -23.40 -9.87
N ILE A 8 16.25 -22.09 -9.77
CA ILE A 8 17.13 -21.05 -10.33
C ILE A 8 17.43 -20.04 -9.22
N THR A 9 18.71 -19.79 -9.01
CA THR A 9 19.21 -18.78 -8.06
C THR A 9 20.13 -17.82 -8.81
N ILE A 10 19.93 -16.51 -8.59
CA ILE A 10 20.82 -15.43 -9.02
C ILE A 10 21.29 -14.73 -7.75
N GLU A 11 22.58 -14.85 -7.42
CA GLU A 11 23.17 -14.30 -6.21
C GLU A 11 24.43 -13.46 -6.52
N ASP A 12 24.71 -12.49 -5.66
CA ASP A 12 25.98 -11.76 -5.65
C ASP A 12 26.66 -11.78 -4.27
N PRO A 13 27.97 -11.48 -4.17
CA PRO A 13 28.69 -11.48 -2.89
C PRO A 13 28.19 -10.46 -1.86
N SER A 14 27.35 -9.50 -2.27
CA SER A 14 26.75 -8.52 -1.36
C SER A 14 25.47 -9.04 -0.70
N GLY A 15 25.00 -10.25 -1.08
CA GLY A 15 23.83 -10.90 -0.50
C GLY A 15 22.51 -10.55 -1.20
N ASN A 16 22.55 -9.96 -2.39
CA ASN A 16 21.35 -9.86 -3.22
C ASN A 16 20.99 -11.24 -3.77
N ASN A 17 19.71 -11.62 -3.72
CA ASN A 17 19.24 -12.93 -4.15
C ASN A 17 17.93 -12.85 -4.92
N TRP A 18 17.88 -13.57 -6.05
CA TRP A 18 16.67 -13.86 -6.79
C TRP A 18 16.50 -15.37 -6.89
N TYR A 19 15.52 -15.93 -6.19
CA TYR A 19 15.35 -17.37 -6.04
C TYR A 19 13.98 -17.83 -6.57
N MET A 20 14.00 -18.79 -7.49
CA MET A 20 12.84 -19.51 -8.00
C MET A 20 12.98 -20.98 -7.61
N ASP A 21 12.05 -21.48 -6.80
CA ASP A 21 12.20 -22.75 -6.06
C ASP A 21 11.80 -24.01 -6.82
N GLY A 22 11.31 -23.88 -8.06
CA GLY A 22 10.82 -25.00 -8.87
C GLY A 22 9.44 -25.55 -8.45
N GLN A 23 8.86 -25.06 -7.36
CA GLN A 23 7.54 -25.44 -6.82
C GLN A 23 6.50 -24.34 -7.04
N GLY A 24 6.91 -23.19 -7.59
CA GLY A 24 6.05 -22.08 -8.00
C GLY A 24 6.24 -20.81 -7.18
N ASN A 25 7.16 -20.80 -6.21
CA ASN A 25 7.47 -19.60 -5.43
C ASN A 25 8.65 -18.83 -6.04
N ILE A 26 8.63 -17.52 -5.81
CA ILE A 26 9.71 -16.61 -6.16
C ILE A 26 9.99 -15.72 -4.94
N GLU A 27 11.26 -15.62 -4.56
CA GLU A 27 11.74 -14.74 -3.50
C GLU A 27 12.79 -13.77 -4.05
N VAL A 28 12.66 -12.49 -3.68
CA VAL A 28 13.58 -11.42 -4.05
C VAL A 28 14.05 -10.73 -2.79
N THR A 29 15.35 -10.80 -2.50
CA THR A 29 15.94 -10.22 -1.30
C THR A 29 17.11 -9.32 -1.66
N ALA A 30 17.19 -8.16 -1.04
CA ALA A 30 18.33 -7.26 -1.13
C ALA A 30 18.64 -6.66 0.25
N PRO A 31 19.90 -6.66 0.73
CA PRO A 31 20.27 -6.06 2.03
C PRO A 31 20.14 -4.54 2.08
N LYS A 32 19.90 -3.88 0.95
CA LYS A 32 19.70 -2.43 0.84
C LYS A 32 18.33 -2.11 0.21
N ASN A 33 18.31 -1.70 -1.05
CA ASN A 33 17.11 -1.19 -1.71
C ASN A 33 16.71 -2.08 -2.89
N ILE A 34 15.40 -2.23 -3.10
CA ILE A 34 14.80 -2.73 -4.35
C ILE A 34 14.00 -1.57 -4.96
N THR A 35 14.23 -1.27 -6.23
CA THR A 35 13.51 -0.21 -6.96
C THR A 35 12.85 -0.80 -8.21
N LEU A 36 11.55 -0.56 -8.38
CA LEU A 36 10.78 -0.97 -9.56
C LEU A 36 10.34 0.28 -10.32
N ASN A 37 10.80 0.44 -11.56
CA ASN A 37 10.44 1.55 -12.43
C ASN A 37 9.86 1.01 -13.75
N ALA A 38 8.80 1.63 -14.26
CA ALA A 38 8.24 1.33 -15.58
C ALA A 38 8.02 2.63 -16.35
N GLY A 39 8.22 2.59 -17.68
CA GLY A 39 7.92 3.72 -18.57
C GLY A 39 6.42 3.91 -18.81
N GLU A 40 5.62 2.87 -18.56
CA GLU A 40 4.17 2.88 -18.69
C GLU A 40 3.52 2.45 -17.38
N ASN A 41 3.23 1.15 -17.22
CA ASN A 41 2.43 0.63 -16.10
C ASN A 41 3.20 -0.39 -15.26
N ILE A 42 2.91 -0.41 -13.96
CA ILE A 42 3.20 -1.53 -13.05
C ILE A 42 1.85 -2.10 -12.61
N THR A 43 1.65 -3.40 -12.82
CA THR A 43 0.44 -4.12 -12.38
C THR A 43 0.83 -5.18 -11.37
N MET A 44 0.17 -5.17 -10.20
CA MET A 44 0.34 -6.16 -9.15
C MET A 44 -1.01 -6.79 -8.83
N SER A 45 -1.12 -8.10 -8.97
CA SER A 45 -2.33 -8.86 -8.69
C SER A 45 -1.99 -10.18 -8.01
N ALA A 46 -2.85 -10.62 -7.09
CA ALA A 46 -2.73 -11.88 -6.39
C ALA A 46 -4.11 -12.55 -6.26
N ALA A 47 -4.16 -13.88 -6.32
CA ALA A 47 -5.40 -14.63 -6.15
C ALA A 47 -5.93 -14.60 -4.71
N MET A 48 -5.05 -14.35 -3.74
CA MET A 48 -5.39 -14.26 -2.32
C MET A 48 -5.09 -12.86 -1.78
N ASN A 49 -3.85 -12.60 -1.37
CA ASN A 49 -3.49 -11.39 -0.62
C ASN A 49 -2.27 -10.69 -1.23
N ILE A 50 -2.24 -9.37 -1.09
CA ILE A 50 -1.04 -8.54 -1.21
C ILE A 50 -0.79 -7.91 0.16
N ILE A 51 0.42 -8.08 0.70
CA ILE A 51 0.82 -7.54 2.01
C ILE A 51 1.98 -6.58 1.78
N SER A 52 1.83 -5.33 2.21
CA SER A 52 2.87 -4.29 2.14
C SER A 52 3.13 -3.75 3.54
N THR A 53 4.37 -3.86 4.00
CA THR A 53 4.77 -3.44 5.36
C THR A 53 6.11 -2.69 5.28
N ALA A 54 6.30 -1.72 6.17
CA ALA A 54 7.54 -0.97 6.30
C ALA A 54 7.86 -0.74 7.78
N GLY A 55 9.14 -0.70 8.12
CA GLY A 55 9.59 -0.39 9.48
C GLY A 55 9.40 1.07 9.89
N GLU A 56 9.41 1.99 8.92
CA GLU A 56 9.25 3.43 9.16
C GLU A 56 8.01 3.99 8.46
N ASN A 57 8.00 4.04 7.13
CA ASN A 57 6.92 4.67 6.37
C ASN A 57 6.52 3.90 5.10
N VAL A 58 5.23 3.94 4.78
CA VAL A 58 4.69 3.66 3.45
C VAL A 58 4.15 4.97 2.89
N SER A 59 4.58 5.35 1.69
CA SER A 59 4.11 6.56 1.01
C SER A 59 3.50 6.18 -0.34
N THR A 60 2.29 6.65 -0.58
CA THR A 60 1.56 6.44 -1.84
C THR A 60 1.13 7.79 -2.40
N SER A 61 1.46 8.04 -3.66
CA SER A 61 1.08 9.28 -4.35
C SER A 61 0.75 8.97 -5.81
N ALA A 62 -0.15 9.76 -6.39
CA ALA A 62 -0.52 9.69 -7.79
C ALA A 62 -0.69 11.10 -8.35
N GLY A 63 -0.37 11.30 -9.63
CA GLY A 63 -0.52 12.60 -10.28
C GLY A 63 -1.98 13.00 -10.52
N MET A 64 -2.91 12.03 -10.56
CA MET A 64 -4.34 12.30 -10.74
C MET A 64 -5.19 11.69 -9.63
N ASN A 65 -5.28 10.35 -9.55
CA ASN A 65 -6.20 9.69 -8.61
C ASN A 65 -5.55 8.49 -7.94
N ILE A 66 -5.88 8.28 -6.67
CA ILE A 66 -5.75 7.00 -5.96
C ILE A 66 -7.17 6.47 -5.79
N SER A 67 -7.42 5.22 -6.19
CA SER A 67 -8.72 4.56 -6.06
C SER A 67 -8.56 3.29 -5.26
N GLU A 68 -9.26 3.20 -4.14
CA GLU A 68 -9.27 2.05 -3.26
C GLU A 68 -10.70 1.55 -3.09
N SER A 69 -10.89 0.24 -3.14
CA SER A 69 -12.19 -0.37 -2.89
C SER A 69 -12.00 -1.71 -2.21
N ALA A 70 -12.92 -2.04 -1.29
CA ALA A 70 -12.97 -3.33 -0.63
C ALA A 70 -14.39 -3.88 -0.72
N GLY A 71 -14.53 -5.17 -1.04
CA GLY A 71 -15.83 -5.84 -1.03
C GLY A 71 -16.39 -6.06 0.39
N GLY A 72 -15.52 -6.03 1.41
CA GLY A 72 -15.88 -6.19 2.82
C GLY A 72 -15.73 -4.88 3.62
N MET A 73 -14.53 -4.62 4.13
CA MET A 73 -14.24 -3.49 5.02
C MET A 73 -12.90 -2.84 4.63
N MET A 74 -12.85 -1.51 4.68
CA MET A 74 -11.59 -0.75 4.72
C MET A 74 -11.34 -0.29 6.16
N MET A 75 -10.14 -0.53 6.68
CA MET A 75 -9.74 -0.17 8.05
C MET A 75 -8.53 0.77 8.00
N GLN A 76 -8.66 1.94 8.63
CA GLN A 76 -7.59 2.93 8.75
C GLN A 76 -7.40 3.27 10.24
N ASN A 77 -6.24 2.95 10.80
CA ASN A 77 -5.92 3.21 12.21
C ASN A 77 -4.66 4.07 12.29
N ALA A 78 -4.70 5.12 13.11
CA ALA A 78 -3.54 5.92 13.48
C ALA A 78 -3.46 6.01 15.00
N VAL A 79 -2.25 5.85 15.55
CA VAL A 79 -2.02 5.92 17.01
C VAL A 79 -1.96 7.35 17.50
N LEU A 80 -1.35 8.24 16.71
CA LEU A 80 -1.22 9.66 17.04
C LEU A 80 -2.33 10.46 16.36
N ASP A 81 -2.15 10.75 15.06
CA ASP A 81 -3.04 11.64 14.32
C ASP A 81 -3.47 11.01 12.99
N TYR A 82 -4.74 11.23 12.65
CA TYR A 82 -5.30 10.96 11.32
C TYR A 82 -5.73 12.29 10.69
N SER A 83 -5.21 12.60 9.50
CA SER A 83 -5.49 13.86 8.80
C SER A 83 -6.12 13.57 7.44
N LEU A 84 -7.28 14.19 7.19
CA LEU A 84 -7.94 14.18 5.89
C LEU A 84 -8.14 15.62 5.44
N VAL A 85 -7.49 15.99 4.34
CA VAL A 85 -7.59 17.33 3.75
C VAL A 85 -8.05 17.18 2.31
N ALA A 86 -9.20 17.75 2.00
CA ALA A 86 -9.76 17.77 0.66
C ALA A 86 -10.59 19.04 0.46
N ALA A 87 -10.72 19.48 -0.79
CA ALA A 87 -11.63 20.59 -1.12
C ALA A 87 -13.09 20.22 -0.80
N ASN A 88 -13.49 18.98 -1.12
CA ASN A 88 -14.81 18.43 -0.83
C ASN A 88 -14.67 17.01 -0.29
N ILE A 89 -15.50 16.65 0.69
CA ILE A 89 -15.62 15.29 1.23
C ILE A 89 -17.08 14.87 1.10
N MET A 90 -17.31 13.70 0.51
CA MET A 90 -18.64 13.09 0.41
C MET A 90 -18.61 11.75 1.15
N GLU A 91 -19.35 11.68 2.25
CA GLU A 91 -19.55 10.45 3.02
C GLU A 91 -20.97 9.96 2.81
N ILE A 92 -21.14 8.77 2.23
CA ILE A 92 -22.45 8.14 2.03
C ILE A 92 -22.45 6.81 2.81
N ALA A 93 -23.26 6.75 3.86
CA ALA A 93 -23.54 5.52 4.58
C ALA A 93 -24.96 5.05 4.23
N GLN A 94 -25.10 3.82 3.72
CA GLN A 94 -26.42 3.21 3.54
C GLN A 94 -27.08 2.85 4.88
N GLY A 95 -26.25 2.56 5.89
CA GLY A 95 -26.67 2.35 7.27
C GLY A 95 -26.25 3.50 8.17
N GLU A 96 -25.73 3.18 9.35
CA GLU A 96 -25.34 4.17 10.35
C GLU A 96 -23.92 4.68 10.13
N ARG A 97 -23.74 5.99 10.31
CA ARG A 97 -22.43 6.61 10.48
C ARG A 97 -22.23 6.98 11.95
N LYS A 98 -21.22 6.39 12.59
CA LYS A 98 -20.87 6.67 14.01
C LYS A 98 -19.54 7.39 14.08
N SER A 99 -19.49 8.43 14.89
CA SER A 99 -18.25 9.13 15.23
C SER A 99 -18.26 9.49 16.70
N LYS A 100 -17.09 9.43 17.34
CA LYS A 100 -16.87 9.82 18.74
C LYS A 100 -15.56 10.58 18.81
N ALA A 101 -15.58 11.74 19.44
CA ALA A 101 -14.40 12.53 19.74
C ALA A 101 -14.57 13.18 21.11
N LYS A 102 -13.46 13.49 21.78
CA LYS A 102 -13.49 14.30 23.01
C LYS A 102 -14.01 15.71 22.73
N GLU A 103 -13.63 16.25 21.56
CA GLU A 103 -14.02 17.57 21.10
C GLU A 103 -14.13 17.57 19.58
N ILE A 104 -15.12 18.28 19.04
CA ILE A 104 -15.29 18.52 17.61
C ILE A 104 -15.30 20.03 17.38
N ILE A 105 -14.31 20.53 16.64
CA ILE A 105 -14.18 21.94 16.32
C ILE A 105 -14.63 22.15 14.88
N ILE A 106 -15.69 22.93 14.68
CA ILE A 106 -16.18 23.32 13.36
C ILE A 106 -15.95 24.81 13.19
N ARG A 107 -15.07 25.20 12.25
CA ARG A 107 -14.85 26.60 11.89
C ARG A 107 -15.56 26.88 10.57
N LYS A 108 -16.55 27.77 10.58
CA LYS A 108 -17.08 28.34 9.34
C LYS A 108 -15.99 29.26 8.77
N ILE A 109 -15.48 28.94 7.58
CA ILE A 109 -14.67 29.89 6.82
C ILE A 109 -15.69 30.91 6.28
N GLY A 110 -15.75 32.08 6.90
CA GLY A 110 -16.65 33.15 6.47
C GLY A 110 -16.31 33.54 5.03
N THR A 111 -17.30 33.52 4.14
CA THR A 111 -17.18 34.20 2.85
C THR A 111 -17.24 35.70 3.12
N SER A 112 -16.11 36.39 3.05
CA SER A 112 -16.12 37.85 2.93
C SER A 112 -16.97 38.21 1.71
N SER A 113 -18.00 39.01 1.94
CA SER A 113 -18.94 39.50 0.92
C SER A 113 -18.28 40.47 -0.05
#